data_AF-A0A7J4K6D5-F1
#
_entry.id   AF-A0A7J4K6D5-F1
#
_cell.length_a   1.000
_cell.length_b   1.000
_cell.length_c   1.000
_cell.angle_alpha   90.00
_cell.angle_beta   90.00
_cell.angle_gamma   90.00
#
_symmetry.space_group_name_H-M   'P 1'
#
loop_
_entity.id
_entity.type
_entity.pdbx_description
1 polymer ?
#
loop_
_entity_poly.entity_id
_entity_poly.type
_entity_poly.pdbx_seq_one_letter_code
_entity_poly.pdbx_strand_id
1 'polypeptide(L)' 'MKRTVTKQEEFEILKLVLDKFLWLGVFIMGYGFYRIVSLDESFWFGMSILAGGVLLLLLFVWVLMKEYDYAKH' A
#
# COMPACT_ATOMS: atom_id res chain seq x y z
N MET A 1 1.37 -18.14 -29.79
CA MET A 1 2.26 -18.45 -28.65
C MET A 1 1.59 -17.98 -27.37
N LYS A 2 1.15 -18.91 -26.52
CA LYS A 2 0.64 -18.57 -25.18
C LYS A 2 1.89 -18.20 -24.35
N ARG A 3 2.05 -16.92 -23.99
CA ARG A 3 3.17 -16.49 -23.13
C ARG A 3 2.86 -16.96 -21.72
N THR A 4 3.30 -18.16 -21.37
CA THR A 4 3.36 -18.62 -19.98
C THR A 4 4.43 -17.79 -19.29
N VAL A 5 3.97 -16.86 -18.46
CA VAL A 5 4.80 -16.00 -17.62
C VAL A 5 5.51 -16.92 -16.63
N THR A 6 6.82 -16.78 -16.50
CA THR A 6 7.59 -17.55 -15.52
C THR A 6 7.29 -17.05 -14.11
N LYS A 7 7.39 -17.89 -13.07
CA LYS A 7 7.11 -17.49 -11.68
C LYS A 7 7.92 -16.25 -11.25
N GLN A 8 9.13 -16.07 -11.78
CA GLN A 8 9.93 -14.87 -11.56
C GLN A 8 9.29 -13.60 -12.15
N GLU A 9 8.81 -13.66 -13.38
CA GLU A 9 8.15 -12.52 -14.03
C GLU A 9 6.83 -12.16 -13.34
N GLU A 10 6.06 -13.15 -12.86
CA GLU A 10 4.83 -12.90 -12.08
C GLU A 10 5.13 -12.13 -10.79
N PHE A 11 6.23 -12.47 -10.12
CA PHE A 11 6.68 -11.79 -8.91
C PHE A 11 7.17 -10.36 -9.18
N GLU A 12 7.88 -10.13 -10.28
CA GLU A 12 8.29 -8.78 -10.70
C GLU A 12 7.07 -7.90 -11.01
N ILE A 13 6.07 -8.45 -11.70
CA ILE A 13 4.81 -7.75 -11.98
C ILE A 13 4.07 -7.44 -10.66
N LEU A 14 3.98 -8.40 -9.75
CA LEU A 14 3.34 -8.20 -8.44
C LEU A 14 4.02 -7.06 -7.67
N LYS A 15 5.35 -7.01 -7.63
CA LYS A 15 6.09 -5.91 -7.00
C LYS A 15 5.74 -4.55 -7.61
N LEU A 16 5.72 -4.46 -8.95
CA LEU A 16 5.39 -3.21 -9.66
C LEU A 16 3.95 -2.76 -9.41
N VAL A 17 3.03 -3.71 -9.34
CA VAL A 17 1.61 -3.44 -9.05
C VAL A 17 1.46 -2.97 -7.60
N LEU A 18 2.11 -3.66 -6.67
CA LEU A 18 1.99 -3.36 -5.25
C LEU A 18 2.69 -2.05 -4.87
N ASP A 19 3.76 -1.67 -5.56
CA ASP A 19 4.36 -0.32 -5.45
C ASP A 19 3.34 0.78 -5.78
N LYS A 20 2.58 0.63 -6.87
CA LYS A 20 1.50 1.57 -7.24
C LYS A 20 0.39 1.63 -6.18
N PHE A 21 0.08 0.50 -5.52
CA PHE A 21 -0.89 0.47 -4.42
C PHE A 21 -0.34 1.05 -3.10
N LEU A 22 0.96 0.91 -2.82
CA LEU A 22 1.62 1.57 -1.69
C LEU A 22 1.51 3.09 -1.80
N TRP A 23 1.68 3.64 -3.00
CA TRP A 23 1.45 5.07 -3.26
C TRP A 23 0.04 5.53 -2.87
N LEU A 24 -0.97 4.66 -3.00
CA LEU A 24 -2.35 4.95 -2.60
C LEU A 24 -2.46 5.20 -1.09
N GLY A 25 -1.79 4.38 -0.27
CA GLY A 25 -1.69 4.60 1.18
C GLY A 25 -0.96 5.90 1.52
N VAL A 26 0.10 6.24 0.78
CA VAL A 26 0.80 7.52 0.93
C VAL A 26 -0.12 8.71 0.63
N PHE A 27 -0.93 8.65 -0.43
CA PHE A 27 -1.90 9.70 -0.74
C PHE A 27 -2.98 9.83 0.34
N ILE A 28 -3.50 8.72 0.87
CA ILE A 28 -4.48 8.72 1.96
C ILE A 28 -3.89 9.37 3.21
N MET A 29 -2.64 9.04 3.57
CA MET A 29 -1.98 9.67 4.70
C MET A 29 -1.72 11.15 4.45
N GLY A 30 -1.24 11.53 3.27
CA GLY A 30 -1.04 12.92 2.89
C GLY A 30 -2.33 13.74 2.98
N TYR A 31 -3.46 13.15 2.56
CA TYR A 31 -4.77 13.76 2.69
C TYR A 31 -5.21 13.89 4.15
N GLY A 32 -5.03 12.85 4.97
CA GLY A 32 -5.30 12.89 6.41
C GLY A 32 -4.48 13.98 7.11
N PHE A 33 -3.20 14.10 6.77
CA PHE A 33 -2.32 15.14 7.29
C PHE A 33 -2.76 16.54 6.83
N TYR A 34 -3.08 16.71 5.55
CA TYR A 34 -3.61 17.98 5.03
C TYR A 34 -4.90 18.40 5.74
N ARG A 35 -5.79 17.46 6.05
CA ARG A 35 -7.02 17.70 6.82
C ARG A 35 -6.70 18.18 8.23
N ILE A 36 -5.69 17.64 8.91
CA ILE A 36 -5.29 18.09 10.25
C ILE A 36 -4.70 19.51 10.23
N VAL A 37 -3.91 19.84 9.21
CA VAL A 37 -3.13 21.09 9.18
C VAL A 37 -3.91 22.26 8.56
N SER A 38 -4.74 22.00 7.54
CA SER A 38 -5.36 23.05 6.72
C SER A 38 -6.86 23.22 6.94
N LEU A 39 -7.53 22.23 7.54
CA LEU A 39 -8.96 22.28 7.79
C LEU A 39 -9.14 22.18 9.31
N ASP A 40 -9.81 23.18 9.91
CA ASP A 40 -10.20 23.20 11.34
C ASP A 40 -11.21 22.09 11.71
N GLU A 41 -11.29 21.03 10.89
CA GLU A 41 -12.05 19.83 11.20
C GLU A 41 -11.49 19.14 12.45
N SER A 42 -12.34 18.34 13.10
CA SER A 42 -11.97 17.60 14.30
C SER A 42 -10.65 16.86 14.10
N PHE A 43 -9.64 17.22 14.89
CA PHE A 43 -8.32 16.58 14.91
C PHE A 43 -8.42 15.04 14.92
N TRP A 44 -9.39 14.51 15.67
CA TRP A 44 -9.72 13.08 15.74
C TRP A 44 -10.08 12.45 14.39
N PHE A 45 -10.78 13.19 13.52
CA PHE A 45 -11.15 12.71 12.19
C PHE A 45 -9.91 12.58 11.30
N GLY A 46 -9.07 13.61 11.23
CA GLY A 46 -7.81 13.54 10.48
C GLY A 46 -6.87 12.45 10.99
N MET A 47 -6.80 12.27 12.31
CA MET A 47 -5.99 11.21 12.93
C MET A 47 -6.53 9.80 12.62
N SER A 48 -7.85 9.63 12.50
CA SER A 48 -8.45 8.36 12.07
C SER A 48 -8.11 8.00 10.61
N ILE A 49 -8.05 9.00 9.72
CA ILE A 49 -7.65 8.81 8.32
C ILE A 49 -6.16 8.43 8.24
N LEU A 50 -5.31 9.10 9.01
CA LEU A 50 -3.88 8.75 9.11
C LEU A 50 -3.70 7.31 9.61
N ALA A 51 -4.37 6.95 10.70
CA ALA A 51 -4.31 5.58 11.23
C ALA A 51 -4.80 4.55 10.20
N GLY A 52 -5.87 4.85 9.46
CA GLY A 52 -6.35 4.01 8.36
C GLY A 52 -5.32 3.85 7.25
N GLY A 53 -4.65 4.94 6.84
CA GLY A 53 -3.57 4.89 5.85
C GLY A 53 -2.38 4.03 6.29
N VAL A 54 -1.96 4.15 7.56
CA VAL A 54 -0.90 3.32 8.13
C VAL A 54 -1.30 1.84 8.15
N LEU A 55 -2.51 1.52 8.61
CA LEU A 55 -3.01 0.14 8.64
C LEU A 55 -3.07 -0.47 7.22
N LEU A 56 -3.50 0.30 6.24
CA LEU A 56 -3.55 -0.11 4.84
C LEU A 56 -2.14 -0.41 4.29
N LEU A 57 -1.15 0.44 4.58
CA LEU A 57 0.24 0.20 4.20
C LEU A 57 0.81 -1.06 4.86
N LEU A 58 0.56 -1.25 6.17
CA LEU A 58 0.99 -2.45 6.89
C LEU A 58 0.38 -3.72 6.30
N LEU A 59 -0.89 -3.68 5.89
CA LEU A 59 -1.55 -4.78 5.20
C LEU A 59 -0.85 -5.11 3.87
N PHE A 60 -0.53 -4.11 3.06
CA PHE A 60 0.19 -4.34 1.79
C PHE A 60 1.60 -4.87 1.99
N VAL A 61 2.33 -4.37 3.00
CA VAL A 61 3.65 -4.91 3.36
C VAL A 61 3.54 -6.37 3.82
N TRP A 62 2.52 -6.70 4.60
CA TRP A 62 2.28 -8.07 5.04
C TRP A 62 1.99 -9.01 3.86
N VAL A 63 1.16 -8.59 2.90
CA VAL A 63 0.92 -9.33 1.66
C VAL A 63 2.23 -9.52 0.88
N LEU A 64 3.06 -8.49 0.77
CA LEU A 64 4.37 -8.57 0.12
C LEU A 64 5.28 -9.61 0.76
N MET A 65 5.39 -9.59 2.09
CA MET A 65 6.24 -10.52 2.84
C MET A 65 5.78 -11.96 2.64
N LYS A 66 4.46 -12.19 2.65
CA LYS A 66 3.88 -13.50 2.40
C LYS A 66 4.24 -14.02 1.01
N GLU A 67 4.03 -13.21 -0.03
CA GLU A 67 4.33 -13.61 -1.41
C GLU A 67 5.85 -13.73 -1.67
N TYR A 68 6.67 -12.91 -1.01
CA TYR A 68 8.13 -13.03 -1.05
C TYR A 68 8.59 -14.39 -0.51
N ASP A 69 8.06 -14.83 0.63
CA ASP A 69 8.40 -16.13 1.20
C ASP A 69 7.92 -17.29 0.31
N TYR A 70 6.76 -17.16 -0.35
CA TYR A 70 6.31 -18.13 -1.36
C TYR A 70 7.20 -18.16 -2.60
N ALA A 71 7.75 -17.03 -3.04
CA ALA A 71 8.62 -16.96 -4.21
C ALA A 71 10.04 -17.52 -3.94
N LYS A 72 10.46 -17.59 -2.68
CA LYS A 72 11.75 -18.13 -2.26
C LYS A 72 11.78 -19.67 -2.19
N HIS A 73 10.62 -20.31 -2.10
CA HIS A 73 10.43 -21.77 -2.07
C HIS A 73 9.96 -22.33 -3.42
#